data_AF-A0A847TAS6-F1
#
_entry.id   AF-A0A847TAS6-F1
#
_cell.length_a   1.000
_cell.length_b   1.000
_cell.length_c   1.000
_cell.angle_alpha   90.00
_cell.angle_beta   90.00
_cell.angle_gamma   90.00
#
_symmetry.space_group_name_H-M   'P 1'
#
loop_
_entity.id
_entity.type
_entity.pdbx_description
1 polymer ?
#
loop_
_entity_poly.entity_id
_entity_poly.type
_entity_poly.pdbx_seq_one_letter_code
_entity_poly.pdbx_strand_id
1 'polypeptide(L)'
;MENLLTTLNQITPCGTSSGFVELFEYELPSVIGSRAADSWSADQRADFMMFYTLFSANTIAAFNIRNALIRENNENLTKELIVELEDDLYELSSFASGLELYELEAALDKYIEILVGGDTGIDGTIAAIAGNYFKTFFLSLHSLDIENRIKIVKSPITL
;
A
#
# COMPACT_ATOMS: atom_id res chain seq x y z
N MET A 1 -9.03 7.96 -17.27
CA MET A 1 -8.09 7.58 -16.19
C MET A 1 -7.84 8.84 -15.38
N GLU A 2 -8.08 8.81 -14.07
CA GLU A 2 -7.78 9.94 -13.18
C GLU A 2 -6.25 10.14 -13.11
N ASN A 3 -5.80 11.39 -12.89
CA ASN A 3 -4.37 11.65 -12.81
C ASN A 3 -3.77 10.95 -11.57
N LEU A 4 -2.48 10.64 -11.66
CA LEU A 4 -1.81 9.83 -10.64
C LEU A 4 -1.79 10.54 -9.28
N LEU A 5 -1.55 11.85 -9.26
CA LEU A 5 -1.48 12.61 -8.02
C LEU A 5 -2.83 12.65 -7.28
N THR A 6 -3.95 12.82 -7.99
CA THR A 6 -5.29 12.81 -7.39
C THR A 6 -5.59 11.43 -6.79
N THR A 7 -5.29 10.35 -7.52
CA THR A 7 -5.50 8.99 -7.03
C THR A 7 -4.67 8.74 -5.76
N LEU A 8 -3.39 9.11 -5.77
CA LEU A 8 -2.51 8.96 -4.60
C LEU A 8 -2.99 9.82 -3.42
N ASN A 9 -3.44 11.05 -3.64
CA ASN A 9 -4.00 11.91 -2.58
C ASN A 9 -5.26 11.33 -1.94
N GLN A 10 -6.11 10.65 -2.72
CA GLN A 10 -7.35 10.02 -2.23
C GLN A 10 -7.09 8.79 -1.36
N ILE A 11 -5.96 8.09 -1.57
CA ILE A 11 -5.63 6.86 -0.84
C ILE A 11 -4.56 7.08 0.24
N THR A 12 -3.90 8.24 0.24
CA THR A 12 -3.07 8.71 1.36
C THR A 12 -3.68 9.90 2.14
N PRO A 13 -5.00 9.97 2.45
CA PRO A 13 -5.62 11.13 3.11
C PRO A 13 -5.16 11.32 4.56
N CYS A 14 -4.61 10.28 5.20
CA CYS A 14 -3.87 10.44 6.46
C CYS A 14 -2.58 11.21 6.17
N GLY A 15 -2.66 12.53 6.38
CA GLY A 15 -1.60 13.47 6.09
C GLY A 15 -0.26 13.04 6.70
N THR A 16 0.76 13.12 5.85
CA THR A 16 2.18 12.77 6.09
C THR A 16 2.47 11.28 6.17
N SER A 17 3.58 10.88 5.52
CA SER A 17 4.15 9.53 5.66
C SER A 17 4.26 9.14 7.13
N SER A 18 4.63 10.07 8.03
CA SER A 18 4.73 9.84 9.46
C SER A 18 3.45 9.30 10.14
N GLY A 19 2.23 9.72 9.78
CA GLY A 19 1.03 9.22 10.48
C GLY A 19 0.60 7.81 10.03
N PHE A 20 0.80 7.49 8.75
CA PHE A 20 0.50 6.16 8.21
C PHE A 20 1.64 5.17 8.49
N VAL A 21 2.89 5.66 8.43
CA VAL A 21 4.09 4.94 8.88
C VAL A 21 4.05 4.75 10.39
N GLU A 22 3.54 5.68 11.21
CA GLU A 22 3.40 5.44 12.65
C GLU A 22 2.36 4.35 12.95
N LEU A 23 1.22 4.38 12.26
CA LEU A 23 0.19 3.33 12.38
C LEU A 23 0.71 1.98 11.88
N PHE A 24 1.66 1.98 10.95
CA PHE A 24 2.26 0.76 10.40
C PHE A 24 3.46 0.26 11.22
N GLU A 25 4.41 1.12 11.57
CA GLU A 25 5.66 0.83 12.29
C GLU A 25 5.47 0.71 13.80
N TYR A 26 4.46 1.34 14.39
CA TYR A 26 4.19 1.22 15.83
C TYR A 26 3.02 0.27 16.15
N GLU A 27 1.92 0.29 15.39
CA GLU A 27 0.77 -0.58 15.72
C GLU A 27 0.89 -2.01 15.18
N LEU A 28 1.56 -2.27 14.05
CA LEU A 28 1.67 -3.64 13.53
C LEU A 28 2.77 -4.47 14.20
N PRO A 29 3.96 -3.92 14.47
CA PRO A 29 4.92 -4.59 15.35
C PRO A 29 4.38 -4.78 16.78
N SER A 30 3.52 -3.87 17.28
CA SER A 30 2.87 -4.08 18.58
C SER A 30 1.84 -5.20 18.53
N VAL A 31 1.15 -5.42 17.41
CA VAL A 31 0.30 -6.62 17.19
C VAL A 31 1.14 -7.90 17.25
N ILE A 32 2.30 -7.96 16.58
CA ILE A 32 3.21 -9.11 16.61
C ILE A 32 3.79 -9.33 18.02
N GLY A 33 4.07 -8.25 18.75
CA GLY A 33 4.56 -8.29 20.13
C GLY A 33 3.45 -8.44 21.18
N SER A 34 2.19 -8.46 20.78
CA SER A 34 1.06 -8.52 21.71
C SER A 34 0.84 -9.93 22.25
N ARG A 35 0.19 -10.03 23.42
CA ARG A 35 -0.29 -11.31 23.96
C ARG A 35 -1.26 -12.04 23.02
N ALA A 36 -1.84 -11.38 22.03
CA ALA A 36 -2.68 -12.03 21.04
C ALA A 36 -1.85 -12.82 20.02
N ALA A 37 -0.66 -12.34 19.65
CA ALA A 37 0.26 -13.08 18.79
C ALA A 37 0.78 -14.36 19.43
N ASP A 38 0.75 -14.48 20.77
CA ASP A 38 1.07 -15.73 21.49
C ASP A 38 0.13 -16.90 21.12
N SER A 39 -1.08 -16.59 20.65
CA SER A 39 -2.06 -17.59 20.19
C SER A 39 -1.90 -18.00 18.73
N TRP A 40 -1.07 -17.30 17.96
CA TRP A 40 -0.88 -17.56 16.54
C TRP A 40 0.03 -18.76 16.29
N SER A 41 -0.32 -19.56 15.29
CA SER A 41 0.56 -20.60 14.77
C SER A 41 1.81 -20.00 14.12
N ALA A 42 2.86 -20.81 13.94
CA ALA A 42 4.06 -20.40 13.23
C ALA A 42 3.74 -19.93 11.79
N ASP A 43 2.82 -20.63 11.11
CA ASP A 43 2.40 -20.29 9.76
C ASP A 43 1.64 -18.95 9.72
N GLN A 44 0.75 -18.69 10.69
CA GLN A 44 0.05 -17.40 10.78
C GLN A 44 1.02 -16.23 11.01
N ARG A 45 2.05 -16.43 11.83
CA ARG A 45 3.09 -15.42 12.04
C ARG A 45 3.92 -15.19 10.78
N ALA A 46 4.28 -16.25 10.06
CA ALA A 46 5.04 -16.15 8.81
C ALA A 46 4.24 -15.42 7.72
N ASP A 47 2.97 -15.80 7.52
CA ASP A 47 2.04 -15.14 6.60
C ASP A 47 1.91 -13.65 6.92
N PHE A 48 1.71 -13.30 8.19
CA PHE A 48 1.58 -11.92 8.64
C PHE A 48 2.86 -11.11 8.41
N MET A 49 4.04 -11.69 8.68
CA MET A 49 5.33 -11.02 8.47
C MET A 49 5.61 -10.76 6.98
N MET A 50 5.32 -11.73 6.11
CA MET A 50 5.47 -11.57 4.67
C MET A 50 4.52 -10.47 4.15
N PHE A 51 3.28 -10.49 4.62
CA PHE A 51 2.29 -9.48 4.31
C PHE A 51 2.73 -8.09 4.78
N TYR A 52 3.21 -7.97 6.02
CA TYR A 52 3.77 -6.74 6.57
C TYR A 52 4.89 -6.19 5.69
N THR A 53 5.89 -7.01 5.33
CA THR A 53 7.02 -6.56 4.49
C THR A 53 6.55 -6.01 3.14
N LEU A 54 5.66 -6.74 2.46
CA LEU A 54 5.10 -6.32 1.18
C LEU A 54 4.28 -5.03 1.32
N PHE A 55 3.51 -4.90 2.39
CA PHE A 55 2.67 -3.72 2.66
C PHE A 55 3.51 -2.47 2.95
N SER A 56 4.59 -2.63 3.70
CA SER A 56 5.55 -1.54 3.99
C SER A 56 6.15 -0.99 2.71
N ALA A 57 6.72 -1.86 1.87
CA ALA A 57 7.43 -1.47 0.66
C ALA A 57 6.52 -0.70 -0.31
N ASN A 58 5.33 -1.24 -0.57
CA ASN A 58 4.34 -0.61 -1.46
C ASN A 58 3.80 0.71 -0.92
N THR A 59 3.62 0.81 0.39
CA THR A 59 3.23 2.05 1.05
C THR A 59 4.28 3.14 0.86
N ILE A 60 5.55 2.82 1.16
CA ILE A 60 6.67 3.75 1.02
C ILE A 60 6.77 4.23 -0.43
N ALA A 61 6.71 3.31 -1.39
CA ALA A 61 6.74 3.62 -2.81
C ALA A 61 5.63 4.60 -3.23
N ALA A 62 4.38 4.34 -2.80
CA ALA A 62 3.26 5.22 -3.09
C ALA A 62 3.46 6.65 -2.54
N PHE A 63 3.98 6.79 -1.32
CA PHE A 63 4.28 8.09 -0.73
C PHE A 63 5.44 8.80 -1.42
N ASN A 64 6.50 8.10 -1.80
CA ASN A 64 7.63 8.67 -2.52
C ASN A 64 7.17 9.24 -3.87
N ILE A 65 6.40 8.47 -4.64
CA ILE A 65 5.85 8.91 -5.93
C ILE A 65 4.96 10.13 -5.73
N ARG A 66 4.04 10.09 -4.76
CA ARG A 66 3.17 11.23 -4.44
C ARG A 66 3.97 12.48 -4.10
N ASN A 67 4.97 12.35 -3.23
CA ASN A 67 5.76 13.48 -2.75
C ASN A 67 6.60 14.08 -3.89
N ALA A 68 7.15 13.26 -4.78
CA ALA A 68 7.87 13.72 -5.96
C ALA A 68 6.95 14.46 -6.95
N LEU A 69 5.74 13.95 -7.19
CA LEU A 69 4.71 14.62 -8.00
C LEU A 69 4.35 16.00 -7.42
N ILE A 70 4.16 16.10 -6.11
CA ILE A 70 3.90 17.37 -5.41
C ILE A 70 5.10 18.32 -5.53
N ARG A 71 6.31 17.83 -5.28
CA ARG A 71 7.56 18.61 -5.33
C ARG A 71 7.80 19.21 -6.70
N GLU A 72 7.56 18.44 -7.76
CA GLU A 72 7.73 18.88 -9.15
C GLU A 72 6.48 19.54 -9.74
N ASN A 73 5.42 19.72 -8.93
CA ASN A 73 4.14 20.31 -9.36
C ASN A 73 3.55 19.62 -10.61
N ASN A 74 3.63 18.29 -10.65
CA ASN A 74 3.13 17.44 -11.74
C ASN A 74 1.95 16.58 -11.28
N GLU A 75 0.94 16.44 -12.15
CA GLU A 75 -0.22 15.58 -11.88
C GLU A 75 0.02 14.11 -12.28
N ASN A 76 1.00 13.86 -13.15
CA ASN A 76 1.33 12.53 -13.68
C ASN A 76 2.86 12.36 -13.82
N LEU A 77 3.31 11.14 -14.09
CA LEU A 77 4.71 10.82 -14.33
C LEU A 77 5.28 11.62 -15.51
N THR A 78 6.49 12.13 -15.33
CA THR A 78 7.34 12.69 -16.39
C THR A 78 8.53 11.76 -16.64
N LYS A 79 9.32 12.02 -17.69
CA LYS A 79 10.51 11.22 -17.98
C LYS A 79 11.54 11.32 -16.86
N GLU A 80 11.68 12.51 -16.29
CA GLU A 80 12.58 12.81 -15.19
C GLU A 80 12.14 12.07 -13.92
N LEU A 81 10.85 12.12 -13.59
CA LEU A 81 10.29 11.41 -12.45
C LEU A 81 10.39 9.89 -12.58
N ILE A 82 10.28 9.34 -13.80
CA ILE A 82 10.46 7.90 -14.02
C ILE A 82 11.89 7.45 -13.69
N VAL A 83 12.90 8.27 -13.98
CA VAL A 83 14.29 7.95 -13.67
C VAL A 83 14.56 8.09 -12.18
N GLU A 84 14.02 9.13 -11.55
CA GLU A 84 14.17 9.36 -10.11
C GLU A 84 13.53 8.24 -9.27
N LEU A 85 12.32 7.82 -9.66
CA LEU A 85 11.47 6.90 -8.90
C LEU A 85 11.57 5.46 -9.40
N GLU A 86 12.68 5.06 -10.03
CA GLU A 86 12.81 3.75 -10.69
C GLU A 86 12.46 2.60 -9.73
N ASP A 87 13.02 2.61 -8.52
CA ASP A 87 12.80 1.56 -7.52
C ASP A 87 11.35 1.57 -7.00
N ASP A 88 10.80 2.74 -6.68
CA ASP A 88 9.42 2.87 -6.18
C ASP A 88 8.40 2.42 -7.24
N LEU A 89 8.64 2.78 -8.51
CA LEU A 89 7.80 2.39 -9.63
C LEU A 89 7.91 0.89 -9.92
N TYR A 90 9.11 0.32 -9.78
CA TYR A 90 9.32 -1.12 -9.90
C TYR A 90 8.57 -1.88 -8.80
N GLU A 91 8.60 -1.40 -7.56
CA GLU A 91 7.92 -2.03 -6.43
C GLU A 91 6.40 -2.09 -6.66
N LEU A 92 5.78 -0.96 -7.00
CA LEU A 92 4.34 -0.92 -7.29
C LEU A 92 3.96 -1.76 -8.52
N SER A 93 4.81 -1.79 -9.55
CA SER A 93 4.57 -2.61 -10.75
C SER A 93 4.68 -4.11 -10.44
N SER A 94 5.66 -4.49 -9.63
CA SER A 94 5.88 -5.88 -9.20
C SER A 94 4.75 -6.36 -8.30
N PHE A 95 4.25 -5.50 -7.41
CA PHE A 95 3.06 -5.79 -6.61
C PHE A 95 1.82 -6.03 -7.47
N ALA A 96 1.52 -5.13 -8.41
CA ALA A 96 0.34 -5.24 -9.25
C ALA A 96 0.37 -6.46 -10.19
N SER A 97 1.56 -6.85 -10.66
CA SER A 97 1.74 -8.00 -11.57
C SER A 97 1.94 -9.33 -10.85
N GLY A 98 2.40 -9.31 -9.59
CA GLY A 98 2.70 -10.50 -8.80
C GLY A 98 1.49 -11.12 -8.09
N LEU A 99 0.36 -10.42 -8.05
CA LEU A 99 -0.87 -10.83 -7.35
C LEU A 99 -2.09 -10.53 -8.22
N GLU A 100 -2.92 -11.55 -8.46
CA GLU A 100 -4.23 -11.33 -9.07
C GLU A 100 -5.14 -10.56 -8.10
N LEU A 101 -6.05 -9.75 -8.62
CA LEU A 101 -6.92 -8.90 -7.78
C LEU A 101 -7.73 -9.72 -6.76
N TYR A 102 -8.24 -10.89 -7.16
CA TYR A 102 -9.01 -11.76 -6.26
C TYR A 102 -8.15 -12.40 -5.15
N GLU A 103 -6.86 -12.63 -5.42
CA GLU A 103 -5.92 -13.14 -4.41
C GLU A 103 -5.58 -12.06 -3.39
N LEU A 104 -5.40 -10.83 -3.87
CA LEU A 104 -5.21 -9.66 -3.02
C LEU A 104 -6.41 -9.41 -2.11
N GLU A 105 -7.63 -9.46 -2.65
CA GLU A 105 -8.87 -9.33 -1.87
C GLU A 105 -8.97 -10.40 -0.78
N ALA A 106 -8.71 -11.67 -1.11
CA ALA A 106 -8.75 -12.77 -0.16
C ALA A 106 -7.68 -12.65 0.93
N ALA A 107 -6.47 -12.22 0.57
CA ALA A 107 -5.38 -11.99 1.53
C ALA A 107 -5.71 -10.83 2.49
N LEU A 108 -6.25 -9.73 1.97
CA LEU A 108 -6.71 -8.59 2.76
C LEU A 108 -7.84 -8.98 3.72
N ASP A 109 -8.82 -9.77 3.26
CA ASP A 109 -9.93 -10.22 4.11
C ASP A 109 -9.46 -11.14 5.23
N LYS A 110 -8.56 -12.10 4.94
CA LYS A 110 -7.92 -12.95 5.95
C LYS A 110 -7.17 -12.10 6.99
N TYR A 111 -6.49 -11.06 6.56
CA TYR A 111 -5.76 -10.16 7.44
C TYR A 111 -6.68 -9.33 8.34
N ILE A 112 -7.74 -8.77 7.78
CA ILE A 112 -8.77 -8.05 8.55
C ILE A 112 -9.41 -9.00 9.55
N GLU A 113 -9.68 -10.25 9.19
CA GLU A 113 -10.20 -11.27 10.11
C GLU A 113 -9.21 -11.57 11.24
N ILE A 114 -7.91 -11.66 10.97
CA ILE A 114 -6.88 -11.81 12.02
C ILE A 114 -6.88 -10.61 12.96
N LEU A 115 -7.01 -9.39 12.44
CA LEU A 115 -7.06 -8.17 13.24
C LEU A 115 -8.35 -8.03 14.07
N VAL A 116 -9.50 -8.44 13.52
CA VAL A 116 -10.83 -8.31 14.15
C VAL A 116 -11.15 -9.48 15.09
N GLY A 117 -10.70 -10.69 14.76
CA GLY A 117 -10.95 -11.91 15.53
C GLY A 117 -10.00 -12.11 16.71
N GLY A 118 -8.89 -11.35 16.77
CA GLY A 118 -8.02 -11.30 17.93
C GLY A 118 -8.63 -10.46 19.05
N ASP A 119 -9.29 -11.11 20.01
CA ASP A 119 -9.94 -10.53 21.20
C ASP A 119 -8.95 -9.67 22.00
N THR A 120 -8.79 -8.42 21.59
CA THR A 120 -7.82 -7.43 22.07
C THR A 120 -8.55 -6.12 22.24
N GLY A 121 -8.27 -5.35 23.29
CA GLY A 121 -9.05 -4.18 23.70
C GLY A 121 -9.12 -2.98 22.73
N ILE A 122 -8.94 -3.19 21.43
CA ILE A 122 -9.34 -2.28 20.36
C ILE A 122 -10.81 -2.61 20.04
N ASP A 123 -11.67 -1.58 20.01
CA ASP A 123 -13.05 -1.72 19.55
C ASP A 123 -13.04 -2.38 18.16
N GLY A 124 -13.68 -3.55 18.01
CA GLY A 124 -13.74 -4.28 16.73
C GLY A 124 -14.27 -3.41 15.58
N THR A 125 -15.03 -2.35 15.90
CA THR A 125 -15.45 -1.31 14.95
C THR A 125 -14.26 -0.50 14.42
N ILE A 126 -13.32 -0.10 15.29
CA ILE A 126 -12.10 0.64 14.91
C ILE A 126 -11.19 -0.24 14.06
N ALA A 127 -11.01 -1.51 14.46
CA ALA A 127 -10.24 -2.48 13.68
C ALA A 127 -10.84 -2.71 12.29
N ALA A 128 -12.17 -2.83 12.18
CA ALA A 128 -12.85 -2.97 10.89
C ALA A 128 -12.74 -1.71 10.02
N ILE A 129 -12.82 -0.51 10.60
CA ILE A 129 -12.64 0.76 9.86
C ILE A 129 -11.21 0.85 9.32
N ALA A 130 -10.20 0.59 10.16
CA ALA A 130 -8.79 0.59 9.75
C ALA A 130 -8.52 -0.47 8.68
N GLY A 131 -9.02 -1.69 8.88
CA GLY A 131 -8.93 -2.79 7.91
C GLY A 131 -9.52 -2.44 6.55
N ASN A 132 -10.72 -1.85 6.51
CA ASN A 132 -11.35 -1.41 5.27
C ASN A 132 -10.57 -0.26 4.58
N TYR A 133 -9.96 0.63 5.36
CA TYR A 133 -9.08 1.67 4.81
C TYR A 133 -7.83 1.05 4.17
N PHE A 134 -7.18 0.09 4.83
CA PHE A 134 -6.07 -0.67 4.24
C PHE A 134 -6.50 -1.40 2.97
N LYS A 135 -7.66 -2.07 2.99
CA LYS A 135 -8.20 -2.74 1.81
C LYS A 135 -8.38 -1.77 0.64
N THR A 136 -8.99 -0.62 0.90
CA THR A 136 -9.17 0.44 -0.11
C THR A 136 -7.84 0.93 -0.67
N PHE A 137 -6.84 1.14 0.19
CA PHE A 137 -5.50 1.58 -0.20
C PHE A 137 -4.84 0.60 -1.18
N PHE A 138 -4.74 -0.68 -0.81
CA PHE A 138 -4.02 -1.68 -1.64
C PHE A 138 -4.75 -2.03 -2.93
N LEU A 139 -6.08 -2.11 -2.90
CA LEU A 139 -6.86 -2.30 -4.13
C LEU A 139 -6.69 -1.12 -5.08
N SER A 140 -6.61 0.10 -4.54
CA SER A 140 -6.36 1.28 -5.35
C SER A 140 -4.94 1.31 -5.91
N LEU A 141 -3.93 0.93 -5.13
CA LEU A 141 -2.54 0.77 -5.61
C LEU A 141 -2.46 -0.24 -6.76
N HIS A 142 -3.11 -1.40 -6.61
CA HIS A 142 -3.19 -2.44 -7.64
C HIS A 142 -3.78 -1.88 -8.95
N SER A 143 -4.79 -1.01 -8.83
CA SER A 143 -5.46 -0.38 -9.98
C SER A 143 -4.71 0.78 -10.64
N LEU A 144 -3.56 1.22 -10.11
CA LEU A 144 -2.84 2.40 -10.61
C LEU A 144 -2.32 2.25 -12.05
N ASP A 145 -2.17 1.02 -12.54
CA ASP A 145 -1.69 0.71 -13.90
C ASP A 145 -0.36 1.42 -14.20
N ILE A 146 0.58 1.33 -13.25
CA ILE A 146 1.87 2.03 -13.28
C ILE A 146 2.66 1.70 -14.54
N GLU A 147 2.67 0.43 -14.96
CA GLU A 147 3.34 0.02 -16.19
C GLU A 147 2.84 0.78 -17.42
N ASN A 148 1.51 0.90 -17.58
CA ASN A 148 0.93 1.60 -18.72
C ASN A 148 1.23 3.10 -18.65
N ARG A 149 1.17 3.70 -17.45
CA ARG A 149 1.57 5.10 -17.24
C ARG A 149 3.03 5.33 -17.66
N ILE A 150 3.94 4.42 -17.33
CA ILE A 150 5.35 4.46 -17.78
C ILE A 150 5.43 4.34 -19.32
N LYS A 151 4.71 3.40 -19.92
CA LYS A 151 4.68 3.18 -21.38
C LYS A 151 4.21 4.43 -22.14
N ILE A 152 3.19 5.12 -21.65
CA ILE A 152 2.66 6.36 -22.25
C ILE A 152 3.75 7.45 -22.26
N VAL A 153 4.46 7.63 -21.15
CA VAL A 153 5.50 8.68 -21.02
C VAL A 153 6.76 8.35 -21.83
N LYS A 154 7.12 7.08 -21.94
CA LYS A 154 8.28 6.61 -22.73
C LYS A 154 7.99 6.54 -24.23
N SER A 155 6.72 6.56 -24.65
CA SER A 155 6.37 6.48 -26.07
C SER A 155 6.86 7.71 -26.85
N PRO A 156 7.49 7.54 -28.03
CA PRO A 156 7.88 8.65 -28.87
C PRO A 156 6.62 9.38 -29.37
N ILE A 157 6.57 10.70 -29.21
CA ILE A 157 5.51 11.53 -29.78
C ILE A 157 5.55 11.33 -31.30
N THR A 158 4.54 10.67 -31.86
CA THR A 158 4.30 10.69 -33.30
C THR A 158 3.65 12.04 -33.59
N LEU A 159 4.47 13.00 -34.05
CA LEU A 159 4.02 14.29 -34.57
C LEU A 159 3.44 14.13 -35.97
#